data_AF-A0A1G7VX57-F1
#
_entry.id   AF-A0A1G7VX57-F1
#
_cell.length_a   1.000
_cell.length_b   1.000
_cell.length_c   1.000
_cell.angle_alpha   90.00
_cell.angle_beta   90.00
_cell.angle_gamma   90.00
#
_symmetry.space_group_name_H-M   'P 1'
#
loop_
_entity.id
_entity.type
_entity.pdbx_description
1 polymer ?
#
loop_
_entity_poly.entity_id
_entity_poly.type
_entity_poly.pdbx_seq_one_letter_code
_entity_poly.pdbx_strand_id
1 'polypeptide(L)'
;MNSVSSRLKAVAITALFFALSGFVLLGCIWALAALPVPGLEALDAYRPHDTIAVLSDLRLAVALSAAFLTANGIVIALASDYLDRMIAIFADVLLMLMAAAAGFVAGYWVLLRLAGFANFMSWDFARTAIIPPVIVFAVSLISPRWARSSWPLRLAMVTVFLVAAPFVLITLP
;
A
#
# COMPACT_ATOMS: atom_id res chain seq x y z
N MET A 1 21.57 5.46 -0.22
CA MET A 1 20.10 5.53 -0.28
C MET A 1 19.71 5.52 -1.75
N ASN A 2 18.69 4.75 -2.13
CA ASN A 2 18.21 4.72 -3.52
C ASN A 2 17.75 6.14 -3.93
N SER A 3 18.04 6.54 -5.17
CA SER A 3 17.53 7.82 -5.67
C SER A 3 16.01 7.80 -5.71
N VAL A 4 15.39 8.98 -5.58
CA VAL A 4 13.93 9.15 -5.69
C VAL A 4 13.40 8.53 -6.99
N SER A 5 14.12 8.75 -8.10
CA SER A 5 13.84 8.16 -9.40
C SER A 5 13.86 6.62 -9.35
N SER A 6 14.86 6.02 -8.70
CA SER A 6 14.93 4.56 -8.56
C SER A 6 13.77 3.99 -7.72
N ARG A 7 13.33 4.70 -6.68
CA ARG A 7 12.19 4.29 -5.85
C ARG A 7 10.88 4.36 -6.63
N LEU A 8 10.64 5.45 -7.35
CA LEU A 8 9.45 5.60 -8.19
C LEU A 8 9.42 4.55 -9.30
N LYS A 9 10.57 4.26 -9.92
CA LYS A 9 10.69 3.21 -10.92
C LYS A 9 10.39 1.83 -10.32
N ALA A 10 10.90 1.53 -9.12
CA ALA A 10 10.60 0.27 -8.44
C ALA A 10 9.10 0.15 -8.15
N VAL A 11 8.48 1.18 -7.57
CA VAL A 11 7.02 1.22 -7.32
C VAL A 11 6.22 1.00 -8.61
N ALA A 12 6.57 1.70 -9.69
CA ALA A 12 5.87 1.57 -10.97
C ALA A 12 6.01 0.16 -11.58
N ILE A 13 7.22 -0.41 -11.55
CA ILE A 13 7.48 -1.77 -12.05
C ILE A 13 6.74 -2.80 -11.20
N THR A 14 6.77 -2.67 -9.88
CA THR A 14 6.04 -3.55 -8.96
C THR A 14 4.55 -3.51 -9.25
N ALA A 15 3.96 -2.31 -9.37
CA ALA A 15 2.56 -2.16 -9.68
C ALA A 15 2.20 -2.80 -11.03
N LEU A 16 2.98 -2.54 -12.09
CA LEU A 16 2.74 -3.12 -13.42
C LEU A 16 2.87 -4.65 -13.40
N PHE A 17 3.90 -5.18 -12.75
CA PHE A 17 4.14 -6.62 -12.67
C PHE A 17 3.01 -7.33 -11.93
N PHE A 18 2.54 -6.79 -10.81
CA PHE A 18 1.42 -7.36 -10.06
C PHE A 18 0.08 -7.19 -10.79
N ALA A 19 -0.10 -6.12 -11.56
CA ALA A 19 -1.27 -5.97 -12.43
C ALA A 19 -1.32 -7.06 -13.51
N LEU A 20 -0.21 -7.28 -14.20
CA LEU A 20 -0.09 -8.34 -15.20
C LEU A 20 -0.26 -9.72 -14.56
N SER A 21 0.37 -9.96 -13.41
CA SER A 21 0.30 -11.23 -12.70
C SER A 21 -1.12 -11.52 -12.20
N GLY A 22 -1.80 -10.54 -11.63
CA GLY A 22 -3.19 -10.66 -11.18
C GLY A 22 -4.15 -10.91 -12.35
N PHE A 23 -3.97 -10.19 -13.46
CA PHE A 23 -4.73 -10.40 -14.68
C PHE A 23 -4.56 -11.84 -15.21
N VAL A 24 -3.31 -12.31 -15.33
CA VAL A 24 -3.00 -13.66 -15.83
C VAL A 24 -3.53 -14.74 -14.88
N LEU A 25 -3.28 -14.62 -13.58
CA LEU A 25 -3.76 -15.59 -12.58
C LEU A 25 -5.28 -15.73 -12.66
N LEU A 26 -5.99 -14.62 -12.70
CA LEU A 26 -7.44 -14.63 -12.71
C LEU A 26 -8.01 -15.14 -14.03
N GLY A 27 -7.38 -14.80 -15.15
CA GLY A 27 -7.67 -15.40 -16.46
C GLY A 27 -7.52 -16.93 -16.44
N CYS A 28 -6.46 -17.44 -15.80
CA CYS A 28 -6.25 -18.87 -15.61
C CYS A 28 -7.34 -19.49 -14.73
N ILE A 29 -7.72 -18.86 -13.62
CA ILE A 29 -8.81 -19.35 -12.73
C ILE A 29 -10.11 -19.46 -13.51
N TRP A 30 -10.45 -18.48 -14.34
CA TRP A 30 -11.64 -18.54 -15.21
C TRP A 30 -11.57 -19.62 -16.27
N ALA A 31 -10.43 -19.77 -16.94
CA ALA A 31 -10.25 -20.83 -17.92
C ALA A 31 -10.38 -22.23 -17.27
N LEU A 32 -9.83 -22.41 -16.07
CA LEU A 32 -9.93 -23.65 -15.31
C LEU A 32 -11.37 -23.94 -14.84
N ALA A 33 -12.13 -22.91 -14.46
CA ALA A 33 -13.52 -23.07 -14.06
C ALA A 33 -14.43 -23.61 -15.19
N ALA A 34 -14.01 -23.48 -16.46
CA ALA A 34 -14.74 -24.04 -17.61
C ALA A 34 -14.45 -25.53 -17.86
N LEU A 35 -13.46 -26.11 -17.18
CA LEU A 35 -13.05 -27.50 -17.37
C LEU A 35 -13.62 -28.38 -16.24
N PRO A 36 -13.95 -29.66 -16.48
CA PRO A 36 -14.44 -30.57 -15.44
C PRO A 36 -13.26 -31.16 -14.64
N VAL A 37 -12.54 -30.32 -13.91
CA VAL A 37 -11.37 -30.73 -13.09
C VAL A 37 -11.83 -31.03 -11.65
N PRO A 38 -11.41 -32.14 -11.03
CA PRO A 38 -11.70 -32.39 -9.62
C PRO A 38 -11.00 -31.36 -8.72
N GLY A 39 -11.69 -30.86 -7.68
CA GLY A 39 -11.16 -29.90 -6.71
C GLY A 39 -11.42 -28.41 -7.01
N LEU A 40 -12.23 -28.10 -8.03
CA LEU A 40 -12.58 -26.71 -8.39
C LEU A 40 -13.35 -25.94 -7.32
N GLU A 41 -14.01 -26.64 -6.38
CA GLU A 41 -14.69 -26.01 -5.23
C GLU A 41 -13.73 -25.12 -4.42
N ALA A 42 -12.44 -25.45 -4.35
CA ALA A 42 -11.44 -24.63 -3.68
C ALA A 42 -11.18 -23.28 -4.38
N LEU A 43 -11.45 -23.19 -5.69
CA LEU A 43 -11.31 -21.95 -6.47
C LEU A 43 -12.54 -21.06 -6.37
N ASP A 44 -13.66 -21.55 -5.83
CA ASP A 44 -14.89 -20.76 -5.70
C ASP A 44 -14.69 -19.55 -4.79
N ALA A 45 -13.91 -19.69 -3.72
CA ALA A 45 -13.53 -18.57 -2.84
C ALA A 45 -12.68 -17.49 -3.53
N TYR A 46 -12.09 -17.81 -4.68
CA TYR A 46 -11.25 -16.90 -5.47
C TYR A 46 -11.98 -16.37 -6.71
N ARG A 47 -13.29 -16.61 -6.81
CA ARG A 47 -14.09 -16.07 -7.89
C ARG A 47 -14.06 -14.54 -7.87
N PRO A 48 -14.11 -13.89 -9.05
CA PRO A 48 -13.99 -12.45 -9.15
C PRO A 48 -15.00 -11.60 -8.40
N HIS A 49 -16.20 -12.11 -8.13
CA HIS A 49 -17.22 -11.35 -7.40
C HIS A 49 -17.04 -11.45 -5.88
N ASP A 50 -16.65 -12.61 -5.38
CA ASP A 50 -16.51 -12.87 -3.94
C ASP A 50 -15.26 -12.22 -3.35
N THR A 51 -14.24 -12.01 -4.17
CA THR A 51 -12.96 -11.40 -3.76
C THR A 51 -12.97 -9.88 -3.81
N ILE A 52 -13.96 -9.23 -4.45
CA ILE A 52 -13.99 -7.75 -4.57
C ILE A 52 -13.96 -7.10 -3.20
N ALA A 53 -14.76 -7.60 -2.25
CA ALA A 53 -14.82 -7.06 -0.90
C ALA A 53 -13.45 -7.09 -0.21
N VAL A 54 -12.74 -8.22 -0.32
CA VAL A 54 -11.40 -8.42 0.26
C VAL A 54 -10.36 -7.54 -0.43
N LEU A 55 -10.42 -7.42 -1.76
CA LEU A 55 -9.50 -6.59 -2.54
C LEU A 55 -9.75 -5.09 -2.38
N SER A 56 -11.00 -4.72 -2.05
CA SER A 56 -11.39 -3.34 -1.76
C SER A 56 -11.14 -2.91 -0.31
N ASP A 57 -10.81 -3.85 0.58
CA ASP A 57 -10.50 -3.56 1.98
C ASP A 57 -9.06 -3.02 2.11
N LEU A 58 -8.97 -1.68 2.13
CA LEU A 58 -7.71 -0.96 2.24
C LEU A 58 -7.33 -0.60 3.68
N ARG A 59 -8.09 -1.07 4.67
CA ARG A 59 -7.87 -0.73 6.10
C ARG A 59 -6.49 -1.16 6.57
N LEU A 60 -5.93 -2.24 6.03
CA LEU A 60 -4.57 -2.66 6.32
C LEU A 60 -3.53 -1.62 5.86
N ALA A 61 -3.67 -1.08 4.64
CA ALA A 61 -2.74 -0.06 4.12
C ALA A 61 -2.82 1.25 4.92
N VAL A 62 -4.03 1.64 5.32
CA VAL A 62 -4.29 2.78 6.20
C VAL A 62 -3.64 2.56 7.57
N ALA A 63 -3.88 1.40 8.20
CA ALA A 63 -3.31 1.05 9.50
C ALA A 63 -1.78 1.00 9.49
N LEU A 64 -1.18 0.39 8.46
CA LEU A 64 0.27 0.36 8.31
C LEU A 64 0.87 1.74 8.09
N SER A 65 0.18 2.65 7.40
CA SER A 65 0.63 4.04 7.22
C SER A 65 0.55 4.83 8.53
N ALA A 66 -0.52 4.66 9.30
CA ALA A 66 -0.64 5.25 10.63
C ALA A 66 0.47 4.71 11.58
N ALA A 67 0.72 3.41 11.55
CA ALA A 67 1.81 2.79 12.31
C ALA A 67 3.18 3.33 11.86
N PHE A 68 3.39 3.54 10.56
CA PHE A 68 4.61 4.14 10.02
C PHE A 68 4.82 5.58 10.51
N LEU A 69 3.78 6.39 10.58
CA LEU A 69 3.85 7.74 11.15
C LEU A 69 4.26 7.69 12.63
N THR A 70 3.58 6.86 13.44
CA THR A 70 3.92 6.67 14.85
C THR A 70 5.37 6.20 15.02
N ALA A 71 5.80 5.24 14.20
CA ALA A 71 7.17 4.74 14.22
C ALA A 71 8.18 5.84 13.89
N ASN A 72 7.92 6.72 12.90
CA ASN A 72 8.78 7.87 12.62
C ASN A 72 8.88 8.83 13.81
N GLY A 73 7.77 9.10 14.49
CA GLY A 73 7.77 9.87 15.74
C GLY A 73 8.69 9.25 16.80
N ILE A 74 8.58 7.94 17.02
CA ILE A 74 9.43 7.20 17.97
C ILE A 74 10.91 7.26 17.54
N VAL A 75 11.21 7.03 16.26
CA VAL A 75 12.59 7.06 15.75
C VAL A 75 13.21 8.44 15.95
N ILE A 76 12.49 9.52 15.65
CA ILE A 76 12.96 10.89 15.90
C ILE A 76 13.15 11.13 17.40
N ALA A 77 12.27 10.61 18.24
CA ALA A 77 12.35 10.71 19.69
C ALA A 77 13.50 9.89 20.30
N LEU A 78 13.99 8.82 19.68
CA LEU A 78 15.08 7.99 20.22
C LEU A 78 16.48 8.36 19.71
N ALA A 79 16.59 9.08 18.59
CA ALA A 79 17.87 9.56 18.07
C ALA A 79 18.93 8.48 17.79
N SER A 80 18.54 7.32 17.26
CA SER A 80 19.45 6.21 16.93
C SER A 80 19.63 6.03 15.42
N ASP A 81 20.89 5.96 14.97
CA ASP A 81 21.25 5.68 13.57
C ASP A 81 20.77 4.31 13.09
N TYR A 82 20.66 3.33 13.99
CA TYR A 82 20.13 2.01 13.66
C TYR A 82 18.64 2.09 13.31
N LEU A 83 17.88 2.84 14.10
CA LEU A 83 16.46 3.06 13.88
C LEU A 83 16.20 3.85 12.59
N ASP A 84 17.09 4.78 12.23
CA ASP A 84 17.01 5.53 10.97
C ASP A 84 17.14 4.63 9.73
N ARG A 85 18.01 3.61 9.80
CA ARG A 85 18.14 2.63 8.73
C ARG A 85 16.93 1.71 8.68
N MET A 86 16.46 1.26 9.84
CA MET A 86 15.30 0.39 9.94
C MET A 86 14.03 1.06 9.39
N ILE A 87 13.77 2.32 9.75
CA ILE A 87 12.57 3.04 9.27
C ILE A 87 12.62 3.32 7.77
N ALA A 88 13.81 3.55 7.20
CA ALA A 88 13.98 3.70 5.76
C ALA A 88 13.68 2.41 5.00
N ILE A 89 14.15 1.26 5.49
CA ILE A 89 13.84 -0.07 4.92
C ILE A 89 12.34 -0.34 5.04
N PHE A 90 11.75 -0.05 6.20
CA PHE A 90 10.33 -0.26 6.43
C PHE A 90 9.48 0.59 5.47
N ALA A 91 9.87 1.84 5.20
CA ALA A 91 9.21 2.67 4.20
C ALA A 91 9.28 2.05 2.79
N ASP A 92 10.45 1.57 2.37
CA ASP A 92 10.63 0.94 1.05
C ASP A 92 9.78 -0.34 0.91
N VAL A 93 9.74 -1.18 1.95
CA VAL A 93 8.89 -2.39 1.98
C VAL A 93 7.40 -2.02 1.92
N LEU A 94 6.98 -1.02 2.70
CA LEU A 94 5.58 -0.61 2.75
C LEU A 94 5.12 -0.03 1.41
N LEU A 95 5.97 0.77 0.75
CA LEU A 95 5.70 1.28 -0.60
C LEU A 95 5.60 0.15 -1.63
N MET A 96 6.50 -0.84 -1.57
CA MET A 96 6.43 -2.01 -2.46
C MET A 96 5.16 -2.83 -2.22
N LEU A 97 4.76 -3.03 -0.97
CA LEU A 97 3.53 -3.73 -0.61
C LEU A 97 2.29 -3.01 -1.17
N MET A 98 2.20 -1.70 -0.97
CA MET A 98 1.09 -0.89 -1.49
C MET A 98 1.07 -0.87 -3.02
N ALA A 99 2.24 -0.78 -3.65
CA ALA A 99 2.36 -0.85 -5.11
C ALA A 99 1.90 -2.21 -5.64
N ALA A 100 2.28 -3.30 -4.99
CA ALA A 100 1.85 -4.65 -5.35
C ALA A 100 0.34 -4.81 -5.20
N ALA A 101 -0.25 -4.35 -4.09
CA ALA A 101 -1.68 -4.38 -3.86
C ALA A 101 -2.44 -3.55 -4.91
N ALA A 102 -2.01 -2.30 -5.17
CA ALA A 102 -2.62 -1.44 -6.17
C ALA A 102 -2.52 -2.05 -7.59
N GLY A 103 -1.37 -2.61 -7.93
CA GLY A 103 -1.16 -3.35 -9.17
C GLY A 103 -2.14 -4.51 -9.30
N PHE A 104 -2.20 -5.37 -8.29
CA PHE A 104 -3.10 -6.52 -8.28
C PHE A 104 -4.57 -6.11 -8.46
N VAL A 105 -5.04 -5.11 -7.70
CA VAL A 105 -6.39 -4.57 -7.83
C VAL A 105 -6.64 -4.03 -9.25
N ALA A 106 -5.69 -3.29 -9.83
CA ALA A 106 -5.83 -2.74 -11.17
C ALA A 106 -5.95 -3.85 -12.23
N GLY A 107 -5.13 -4.90 -12.13
CA GLY A 107 -5.22 -6.08 -13.00
C GLY A 107 -6.59 -6.77 -12.89
N TYR A 108 -7.07 -6.94 -11.66
CA TYR A 108 -8.39 -7.49 -11.36
C TYR A 108 -9.52 -6.66 -11.97
N TRP A 109 -9.43 -5.34 -11.80
CA TRP A 109 -10.41 -4.38 -12.32
C TRP A 109 -10.50 -4.42 -13.84
N VAL A 110 -9.37 -4.44 -14.55
CA VAL A 110 -9.36 -4.53 -16.02
C VAL A 110 -10.11 -5.78 -16.47
N LEU A 111 -9.82 -6.94 -15.87
CA LEU A 111 -10.45 -8.20 -16.25
C LEU A 111 -11.96 -8.20 -15.95
N LEU A 112 -12.36 -7.75 -14.76
CA LEU A 112 -13.78 -7.59 -14.41
C LEU A 112 -14.51 -6.67 -15.39
N ARG A 113 -13.86 -5.59 -15.82
CA ARG A 113 -14.45 -4.65 -16.78
C ARG A 113 -14.61 -5.25 -18.17
N LEU A 114 -13.64 -6.04 -18.62
CA LEU A 114 -13.71 -6.77 -19.89
C LEU A 114 -14.84 -7.81 -19.90
N ALA A 115 -15.17 -8.38 -18.75
CA ALA A 115 -16.29 -9.32 -18.62
C ALA A 115 -17.65 -8.66 -18.33
N GLY A 116 -17.73 -7.33 -18.39
CA GLY A 116 -19.00 -6.60 -18.25
C GLY A 116 -19.48 -6.39 -16.82
N PHE A 117 -18.67 -6.64 -15.80
CA PHE A 117 -19.04 -6.34 -14.42
C PHE A 117 -19.10 -4.82 -14.14
N ALA A 118 -19.87 -4.47 -13.12
CA ALA A 118 -20.00 -3.10 -12.63
C ALA A 118 -18.66 -2.56 -12.11
N ASN A 119 -18.47 -1.24 -12.22
CA ASN A 119 -17.25 -0.60 -11.73
C ASN A 119 -17.28 -0.55 -10.20
N PHE A 120 -16.30 -1.19 -9.55
CA PHE A 120 -16.13 -1.14 -8.10
C PHE A 120 -15.09 -0.11 -7.64
N MET A 121 -14.33 0.53 -8.55
CA MET A 121 -13.45 1.64 -8.20
C MET A 121 -14.28 2.91 -7.94
N SER A 122 -14.76 3.03 -6.71
CA SER A 122 -15.37 4.26 -6.20
C SER A 122 -14.30 5.34 -5.97
N TRP A 123 -14.75 6.58 -5.85
CA TRP A 123 -13.86 7.69 -5.51
C TRP A 123 -13.21 7.54 -4.13
N ASP A 124 -13.95 7.00 -3.16
CA ASP A 124 -13.43 6.72 -1.83
C ASP A 124 -12.36 5.63 -1.86
N PHE A 125 -12.56 4.57 -2.66
CA PHE A 125 -11.52 3.57 -2.90
C PHE A 125 -10.26 4.19 -3.48
N ALA A 126 -10.39 5.03 -4.51
CA ALA A 126 -9.24 5.70 -5.13
C ALA A 126 -8.49 6.60 -4.14
N ARG A 127 -9.21 7.36 -3.30
CA ARG A 127 -8.61 8.17 -2.24
C ARG A 127 -7.83 7.31 -1.24
N THR A 128 -8.44 6.25 -0.72
CA THR A 128 -7.80 5.36 0.24
C THR A 128 -6.65 4.56 -0.37
N ALA A 129 -6.65 4.31 -1.68
CA ALA A 129 -5.53 3.65 -2.36
C ALA A 129 -4.33 4.58 -2.57
N ILE A 130 -4.57 5.90 -2.75
CA ILE A 130 -3.53 6.86 -3.11
C ILE A 130 -2.93 7.58 -1.89
N ILE A 131 -3.77 7.98 -0.93
CA ILE A 131 -3.31 8.81 0.20
C ILE A 131 -2.27 8.09 1.08
N PRO A 132 -2.46 6.83 1.50
CA PRO A 132 -1.48 6.09 2.30
C PRO A 132 -0.08 6.01 1.67
N PRO A 133 0.12 5.55 0.41
CA PRO A 133 1.44 5.50 -0.19
C PRO A 133 2.05 6.90 -0.39
N VAL A 134 1.23 7.94 -0.66
CA VAL A 134 1.71 9.32 -0.73
C VAL A 134 2.25 9.80 0.62
N ILE A 135 1.55 9.51 1.72
CA ILE A 135 2.02 9.82 3.08
C ILE A 135 3.35 9.12 3.36
N VAL A 136 3.41 7.80 3.14
CA VAL A 136 4.63 7.01 3.39
C VAL A 136 5.79 7.54 2.55
N PHE A 137 5.56 7.82 1.27
CA PHE A 137 6.57 8.37 0.38
C PHE A 137 7.05 9.75 0.86
N ALA A 138 6.14 10.69 1.10
CA ALA A 138 6.47 12.04 1.55
C ALA A 138 7.27 12.04 2.85
N VAL A 139 6.86 11.23 3.83
CA VAL A 139 7.56 11.12 5.12
C VAL A 139 8.92 10.44 4.95
N SER A 140 9.05 9.46 4.05
CA SER A 140 10.33 8.81 3.75
C SER A 140 11.38 9.73 3.14
N LEU A 141 10.99 10.89 2.60
CA LEU A 141 11.90 11.91 2.07
C LEU A 141 12.47 12.81 3.18
N ILE A 142 11.87 12.82 4.37
CA ILE A 142 12.34 13.62 5.49
C ILE A 142 13.58 12.95 6.08
N SER A 143 14.70 13.67 6.10
CA SER A 143 15.91 13.20 6.75
C SER A 143 15.74 13.22 8.28
N PRO A 144 15.94 12.08 8.99
CA PRO A 144 15.89 12.07 10.46
C PRO A 144 16.90 13.02 11.10
N ARG A 145 18.05 13.24 10.45
CA ARG A 145 19.07 14.20 10.90
C ARG A 145 18.55 15.64 10.89
N TRP A 146 17.85 16.02 9.83
CA TRP A 146 17.23 17.35 9.75
C TRP A 146 16.13 17.50 10.80
N ALA A 147 15.28 16.49 10.97
CA ALA A 147 14.21 16.48 11.96
C ALA A 147 14.73 16.57 13.41
N ARG A 148 15.99 16.21 13.65
CA ARG A 148 16.67 16.29 14.96
C ARG A 148 17.60 17.51 15.10
N SER A 149 17.62 18.41 14.13
CA SER A 149 18.57 19.54 14.11
C SER A 149 18.45 20.49 15.30
N SER A 150 17.25 20.61 15.89
CA SER A 150 17.02 21.37 17.11
C SER A 150 16.00 20.68 18.00
N TRP A 151 16.08 20.92 19.32
CA TRP A 151 15.14 20.36 20.28
C TRP A 151 13.67 20.77 20.01
N PRO A 152 13.35 22.05 19.71
CA PRO A 152 11.98 22.43 19.40
C PRO A 152 11.44 21.76 18.14
N LEU A 153 12.26 21.67 17.07
CA LEU A 153 11.86 21.00 15.84
C LEU A 153 11.61 19.50 16.08
N ARG A 154 12.47 18.85 16.87
CA ARG A 154 12.31 17.44 17.23
C ARG A 154 10.96 17.19 17.90
N LEU A 155 10.61 18.00 18.91
CA LEU A 155 9.33 17.88 19.60
C LEU A 155 8.15 18.14 18.65
N ALA A 156 8.23 19.19 17.83
CA ALA A 156 7.19 19.50 16.86
C ALA A 156 6.95 18.34 15.89
N MET A 157 8.02 17.75 15.32
CA MET A 157 7.92 16.61 14.41
C MET A 157 7.34 15.36 15.08
N VAL A 158 7.76 15.06 16.31
CA VAL A 158 7.20 13.94 17.09
C VAL A 158 5.70 14.15 17.32
N THR A 159 5.29 15.34 17.76
CA THR A 159 3.87 15.65 17.99
C THR A 159 3.07 15.58 16.69
N VAL A 160 3.58 16.14 15.60
CA VAL A 160 2.92 16.08 14.29
C VAL A 160 2.71 14.63 13.86
N PHE A 161 3.71 13.77 13.97
CA PHE A 161 3.56 12.36 13.57
C PHE A 161 2.61 11.57 14.48
N LEU A 162 2.68 11.78 15.80
CA LEU A 162 1.80 11.11 16.75
C LEU A 162 0.34 11.56 16.63
N VAL A 163 0.09 12.82 16.24
CA VAL A 163 -1.27 13.35 16.01
C VAL A 163 -1.79 12.99 14.61
N ALA A 164 -0.93 12.99 13.60
CA ALA A 164 -1.31 12.63 12.23
C ALA A 164 -1.72 11.15 12.12
N ALA A 165 -1.07 10.25 12.86
CA ALA A 165 -1.36 8.82 12.84
C ALA A 165 -2.85 8.49 13.14
N PRO A 166 -3.46 8.90 14.27
CA PRO A 166 -4.88 8.67 14.52
C PRO A 166 -5.77 9.46 13.56
N PHE A 167 -5.34 10.63 13.09
CA PHE A 167 -6.12 11.41 12.12
C PHE A 167 -6.27 10.67 10.78
N VAL A 168 -5.21 9.99 10.32
CA VAL A 168 -5.26 9.12 9.13
C VAL A 168 -6.27 7.98 9.31
N LEU A 169 -6.33 7.36 10.49
CA LEU A 169 -7.30 6.29 10.78
C LEU A 169 -8.76 6.77 10.83
N ILE A 170 -8.98 8.03 11.20
CA ILE A 170 -10.33 8.62 11.31
C ILE A 170 -10.82 9.11 9.94
N THR A 171 -9.91 9.62 9.11
CA THR A 171 -10.26 10.30 7.85
C THR A 171 -10.26 9.40 6.62
N LEU A 172 -9.52 8.29 6.66
CA LEU A 172 -9.50 7.31 5.58
C LEU A 172 -10.37 6.11 5.98
N PRO A 173 -11.39 5.76 5.17
CA PRO A 173 -12.26 4.60 5.41
C PRO A 173 -11.52 3.26 5.25
#